data_AF-A0AAV5U669-F1
#
_entry.id   AF-A0AAV5U669-F1
#
_cell.length_a   1.000
_cell.length_b   1.000
_cell.length_c   1.000
_cell.angle_alpha   90.00
_cell.angle_beta   90.00
_cell.angle_gamma   90.00
#
_symmetry.space_group_name_H-M   'P 1'
#
loop_
_entity.id
_entity.type
_entity.pdbx_description
1 polymer ?
#
loop_
_entity_poly.entity_id
_entity_poly.type
_entity_poly.pdbx_seq_one_letter_code
_entity_poly.pdbx_strand_id
1 'polypeptide(L)'
;MFYFVWLNGSHTAPHYPLFEIVYCLEGCTLGFVLISVPIAAIGIYLASPLHRNCRIVFLLAVAHMAIGTLSRIALMYHQLFS
;
A
#
# COMPACT_ATOMS: atom_id res chain seq x y z
N MET A 1 15.60 0.43 -1.74
CA MET A 1 14.65 1.56 -1.60
C MET A 1 14.03 1.76 -2.98
N PHE A 2 12.83 1.21 -3.22
CA PHE A 2 12.14 1.39 -4.50
C PHE A 2 11.64 2.84 -4.57
N TYR A 3 12.32 3.67 -5.35
CA TYR A 3 11.86 5.01 -5.67
C TYR A 3 10.67 4.86 -6.62
N PHE A 4 9.45 4.92 -6.09
CA PHE A 4 8.26 5.09 -6.90
C PHE A 4 8.29 6.51 -7.45
N VAL A 5 8.51 6.63 -8.76
CA VAL A 5 8.50 7.91 -9.47
C VAL A 5 7.06 8.39 -9.49
N TRP A 6 6.80 9.47 -8.76
CA TRP A 6 5.52 10.17 -8.76
C TRP A 6 5.36 10.87 -10.11
N LEU A 7 4.32 10.53 -10.85
CA LEU A 7 4.15 10.94 -12.23
C LEU A 7 2.96 11.88 -12.34
N ASN A 8 3.22 13.11 -12.77
CA ASN A 8 2.20 14.15 -12.95
C ASN A 8 1.38 13.87 -14.22
N GLY A 9 0.06 13.78 -14.10
CA GLY A 9 -0.90 13.53 -15.20
C GLY A 9 -0.67 14.41 -16.44
N SER A 10 -0.30 15.68 -16.23
CA SER A 10 -0.04 16.62 -17.32
C SER A 10 1.24 16.32 -18.11
N HIS A 11 2.23 15.69 -17.46
CA HIS A 11 3.50 15.28 -18.09
C HIS A 11 3.44 13.85 -18.63
N THR A 12 2.48 13.03 -18.19
CA THR A 12 2.30 11.63 -18.61
C THR A 12 1.35 11.45 -19.78
N ALA A 13 0.48 12.42 -20.05
CA ALA A 13 -0.44 12.45 -21.19
C ALA A 13 0.17 12.05 -22.55
N PRO A 14 1.39 12.50 -22.95
CA PRO A 14 1.98 12.11 -24.24
C PRO A 14 2.50 10.67 -24.30
N HIS A 15 2.64 9.98 -23.16
CA HIS A 15 3.11 8.60 -23.08
C HIS A 15 2.08 7.68 -22.41
N TYR A 16 0.81 7.97 -22.68
CA TYR A 16 -0.38 7.35 -22.09
C TYR A 16 -0.30 5.83 -21.83
N PRO A 17 0.07 4.96 -22.80
CA PRO A 17 0.02 3.51 -22.56
C PRO A 17 1.04 3.02 -21.53
N LEU A 18 2.19 3.68 -21.39
CA LEU A 18 3.19 3.29 -20.39
C LEU A 18 2.73 3.66 -18.99
N PHE A 19 2.08 4.81 -18.85
CA PHE A 19 1.65 5.31 -17.55
C PHE A 19 0.37 4.64 -17.03
N GLU A 20 -0.50 4.19 -17.93
CA GLU A 20 -1.65 3.34 -17.56
C GLU A 20 -1.21 2.01 -16.93
N ILE A 21 -0.14 1.38 -17.46
CA ILE A 21 0.45 0.17 -16.87
C ILE A 21 1.01 0.45 -15.48
N VAL A 22 1.69 1.59 -15.29
CA VAL A 22 2.26 1.97 -13.98
C VAL A 22 1.15 2.19 -12.96
N TYR A 23 0.08 2.93 -13.31
CA TYR A 23 -1.06 3.14 -12.42
C TYR A 23 -1.79 1.84 -12.09
N CYS A 24 -1.97 0.96 -13.07
CA CYS A 24 -2.57 -0.36 -12.88
C CYS A 24 -1.73 -1.20 -11.90
N LEU A 25 -0.41 -1.24 -12.09
CA LEU A 25 0.51 -1.98 -11.22
C LEU A 25 0.55 -1.42 -9.80
N GLU A 26 0.47 -0.10 -9.65
CA GLU A 26 0.36 0.55 -8.35
C GLU A 26 -0.96 0.20 -7.65
N GLY A 27 -2.07 0.23 -8.38
CA GLY A 27 -3.38 -0.22 -7.90
C GLY A 27 -3.38 -1.70 -7.47
N CYS A 28 -2.77 -2.59 -8.25
CA CYS A 28 -2.59 -4.00 -7.89
C CYS A 28 -1.74 -4.17 -6.62
N THR A 29 -0.66 -3.41 -6.50
CA THR A 29 0.23 -3.45 -5.33
C THR A 29 -0.52 -2.98 -4.07
N LEU A 30 -1.28 -1.89 -4.16
CA LEU A 30 -2.13 -1.41 -3.08
C LEU A 30 -3.19 -2.43 -2.68
N GLY A 31 -3.89 -3.02 -3.65
CA GLY A 31 -4.88 -4.07 -3.42
C GLY A 31 -4.27 -5.28 -2.69
N PHE A 32 -3.10 -5.73 -3.13
CA PHE A 32 -2.38 -6.83 -2.47
C PHE A 32 -2.02 -6.50 -1.02
N VAL A 33 -1.53 -5.28 -0.74
CA VAL A 33 -1.21 -4.85 0.62
C VAL A 33 -2.47 -4.78 1.48
N LEU A 34 -3.57 -4.21 0.98
CA LEU A 34 -4.84 -4.12 1.72
C LEU A 34 -5.42 -5.49 2.08
N ILE A 35 -5.26 -6.50 1.22
CA ILE A 35 -5.72 -7.87 1.49
C ILE A 35 -4.77 -8.60 2.46
N SER A 36 -3.46 -8.39 2.33
CA SER A 36 -2.46 -9.09 3.16
C SER A 36 -2.38 -8.55 4.59
N VAL A 37 -2.64 -7.26 4.82
CA VAL A 37 -2.69 -6.64 6.15
C VAL A 37 -3.60 -7.37 7.16
N PRO A 38 -4.90 -7.62 6.89
CA PRO A 38 -5.77 -8.31 7.82
C PRO A 38 -5.34 -9.77 8.04
N ILE A 39 -4.85 -10.45 7.01
CA ILE A 39 -4.34 -11.82 7.11
C ILE A 39 -3.12 -11.85 8.05
N ALA A 40 -2.19 -10.91 7.89
CA ALA A 40 -1.03 -10.78 8.75
C ALA A 40 -1.41 -10.46 10.21
N ALA A 41 -2.38 -9.56 10.43
CA ALA A 41 -2.88 -9.23 11.75
C ALA A 41 -3.49 -10.45 12.47
N ILE A 42 -4.31 -11.25 11.77
CA ILE A 42 -4.87 -12.50 12.30
C ILE A 42 -3.75 -13.50 12.63
N GLY A 43 -2.78 -13.66 11.72
CA GLY A 43 -1.63 -14.54 11.94
C GLY A 43 -0.83 -14.16 13.19
N ILE A 44 -0.52 -12.88 13.38
CA ILE A 44 0.18 -12.36 14.57
C ILE A 44 -0.64 -12.59 15.85
N TYR A 45 -1.95 -12.38 15.78
CA TYR A 45 -2.84 -12.57 16.93
C TYR A 45 -2.86 -14.02 17.39
N LEU A 46 -2.91 -14.97 16.45
CA LEU A 46 -2.95 -16.41 16.72
C LEU A 46 -1.56 -17.03 16.96
N ALA A 47 -0.48 -16.36 16.58
CA ALA A 47 0.88 -16.88 16.68
C ALA A 47 1.26 -17.23 18.13
N SER A 48 1.46 -18.52 18.39
CA SER A 48 2.02 -19.05 19.64
C SER A 48 3.31 -19.81 19.29
N PRO A 49 4.42 -19.62 20.03
CA PRO A 49 4.51 -19.08 21.39
C PRO A 49 5.00 -17.61 21.44
N LEU A 50 4.38 -16.69 20.70
CA LEU A 50 4.77 -15.28 20.78
C LEU A 50 4.24 -14.62 22.07
N HIS A 51 5.10 -13.93 22.83
CA HIS A 51 4.71 -13.19 24.02
C HIS A 51 3.73 -12.05 23.69
N ARG A 52 2.75 -11.79 24.57
CA ARG A 52 1.66 -10.83 24.34
C ARG A 52 2.16 -9.42 23.96
N ASN A 53 3.21 -8.93 24.61
CA ASN A 53 3.79 -7.61 24.28
C ASN A 53 4.42 -7.59 22.88
N CYS A 54 5.06 -8.68 22.44
CA CYS A 54 5.58 -8.78 21.08
C CYS A 54 4.44 -8.76 20.05
N ARG A 55 3.32 -9.44 20.34
CA ARG A 55 2.14 -9.41 19.45
C ARG A 55 1.64 -7.99 19.24
N ILE A 56 1.56 -7.19 20.30
CA ILE A 56 1.12 -5.78 20.21
C ILE A 56 2.07 -4.95 19.34
N VAL A 57 3.40 -5.12 19.49
CA VAL A 57 4.39 -4.40 18.67
C VAL A 57 4.23 -4.75 17.19
N PHE A 58 4.07 -6.04 16.85
CA PHE A 58 3.86 -6.45 15.47
C PHE A 58 2.52 -5.97 14.91
N LEU A 59 1.44 -6.01 15.70
CA LEU A 59 0.15 -5.45 15.29
C LEU A 59 0.22 -3.94 15.04
N LEU A 60 0.97 -3.20 15.85
CA LEU A 60 1.21 -1.78 15.65
C LEU A 60 1.98 -1.51 14.35
N ALA A 61 2.99 -2.33 14.05
CA ALA A 61 3.73 -2.24 12.79
C ALA A 61 2.83 -2.49 11.57
N VAL A 62 1.93 -3.49 11.65
CA VAL A 62 0.93 -3.77 10.62
C VAL A 62 -0.04 -2.59 10.45
N ALA A 63 -0.53 -2.02 11.55
CA ALA A 63 -1.39 -0.84 11.51
C ALA A 63 -0.69 0.38 10.87
N HIS A 64 0.59 0.60 11.21
CA HIS A 64 1.39 1.66 10.61
C HIS A 64 1.56 1.48 9.10
N MET A 65 1.85 0.26 8.65
CA MET A 65 1.91 -0.04 7.20
C MET A 65 0.57 0.17 6.52
N ALA A 66 -0.54 -0.22 7.15
CA ALA A 66 -1.88 0.00 6.61
C ALA A 66 -2.18 1.50 6.41
N ILE A 67 -1.89 2.33 7.41
CA ILE A 67 -2.07 3.78 7.32
C ILE A 67 -1.21 4.40 6.21
N GLY A 68 0.07 4.01 6.14
CA GLY A 68 0.97 4.48 5.07
C GLY A 68 0.57 4.02 3.67
N THR A 69 -0.18 2.92 3.56
CA THR A 69 -0.73 2.42 2.30
C THR A 69 -2.01 3.17 1.92
N LEU A 70 -2.89 3.45 2.89
CA LEU A 70 -4.12 4.21 2.67
C LEU A 70 -3.86 5.65 2.21
N SER A 71 -2.80 6.30 2.72
CA SER A 71 -2.44 7.65 2.26
C SER A 71 -2.08 7.69 0.77
N ARG A 72 -1.56 6.60 0.21
CA ARG A 72 -1.28 6.48 -1.23
C ARG A 72 -2.54 6.41 -2.09
N ILE A 73 -3.64 5.87 -1.55
CA ILE A 73 -4.93 5.83 -2.27
C ILE A 73 -5.45 7.26 -2.47
N ALA A 74 -5.37 8.11 -1.44
CA ALA A 74 -5.78 9.51 -1.54
C ALA A 74 -4.95 10.27 -2.58
N LEU A 75 -3.65 9.97 -2.66
CA LEU A 75 -2.74 10.56 -3.64
C LEU A 75 -3.02 10.04 -5.07
N MET A 76 -3.25 8.74 -5.25
CA MET A 76 -3.67 8.19 -6.56
C MET A 76 -5.00 8.76 -7.02
N TYR A 77 -5.97 8.90 -6.11
CA TYR A 77 -7.26 9.51 -6.41
C TYR A 77 -7.08 10.95 -6.90
N HIS A 78 -6.27 11.74 -6.20
CA HIS A 78 -5.94 13.09 -6.66
C HIS A 78 -5.35 13.05 -8.07
N GLN A 79 -4.36 12.20 -8.35
CA GLN A 79 -3.72 12.16 -9.68
C GLN A 79 -4.62 11.68 -10.83
N LEU A 80 -5.61 10.83 -10.56
CA LEU A 80 -6.52 10.32 -11.59
C LEU A 80 -7.67 11.29 -11.90
N PHE A 81 -8.06 12.14 -10.95
CA PHE A 81 -9.27 12.96 -11.03
C PHE A 81 -9.04 14.48 -10.89
N SER A 82 -7.82 14.94 -10.58
CA SER A 82 -7.42 16.37 -10.58
C SER A 82 -6.63 16.72 -11.84
#